data_AF-A0A351MRU0-F1
#
_entry.id   AF-A0A351MRU0-F1
#
_cell.length_a   1.000
_cell.length_b   1.000
_cell.length_c   1.000
_cell.angle_alpha   90.00
_cell.angle_beta   90.00
_cell.angle_gamma   90.00
#
_symmetry.space_group_name_H-M   'P 1'
#
loop_
_entity.id
_entity.type
_entity.pdbx_description
1 polymer ?
#
loop_
_entity_poly.entity_id
_entity_poly.type
_entity_poly.pdbx_seq_one_letter_code
_entity_poly.pdbx_strand_id
1 'polypeptide(L)'
;MSALDGNNGEHPPVVRIVTPENRARLAAIEPELAGAQNNLATVIRESGDKAKAWAQQKDKGVIPALLTITAANNEALTATTAAKVNLIGKGLPLVPNGIAGASAPVANEAIHALAINELPPFAGKTYSWGAWIYCTGKGRGALFSRMDASKGYRGIDLWVENGKVGAHAIENWPDKATRRLTNNILSVGWHHVMAVWDAKLPVKERLKIYVDGSLAETDSHETGGETIAIEAPVHIGTRTNGPKGLDATVSDAKGILLQDARIYNQALTPNQVLATAVSTLTSTPKTSANIKDRDGVLVRIYAETADPVAQAATKKIGSLTQEKNSLTMGSVVSLVMDDIKGQQAFAHVLTRGEYANKGEKVSPGTPAALHPFPQNAPNNRLGLAQWLMAKENPLVARVTMNRLWYQIMGKGIVETVEDLGITGARPSHPELLDWLAIKFTESGWDHRAMVRLMVTSAAFRQSAVLTAEKLEKDPENRLLSRGPRQRLDAEVIRDQ
;
A
#
# COMPACT_ATOMS: atom_id res chain seq x y z
N MET A 1 -21.37 -0.72 -7.52
CA MET A 1 -20.74 0.55 -7.93
C MET A 1 -19.24 0.38 -7.72
N SER A 2 -18.45 0.34 -8.78
CA SER A 2 -16.99 0.42 -8.65
C SER A 2 -16.60 1.83 -8.25
N ALA A 3 -15.66 1.99 -7.33
CA ALA A 3 -15.13 3.30 -6.99
C ALA A 3 -14.51 3.96 -8.24
N LEU A 4 -14.83 5.23 -8.48
CA LEU A 4 -14.36 6.00 -9.65
C LEU A 4 -12.95 6.57 -9.45
N ASP A 5 -12.32 6.33 -8.29
CA ASP A 5 -10.95 6.75 -7.96
C ASP A 5 -9.89 5.71 -8.38
N GLY A 6 -10.30 4.60 -9.00
CA GLY A 6 -9.40 3.52 -9.39
C GLY A 6 -8.96 2.61 -8.24
N ASN A 7 -9.50 2.78 -7.03
CA ASN A 7 -9.26 1.86 -5.91
C ASN A 7 -10.19 0.64 -5.97
N ASN A 8 -9.69 -0.50 -5.48
CA ASN A 8 -10.51 -1.70 -5.25
C ASN A 8 -11.73 -1.33 -4.37
N GLY A 9 -12.89 -1.93 -4.65
CA GLY A 9 -14.18 -1.62 -4.01
C GLY A 9 -14.29 -1.84 -2.50
N GLU A 10 -13.17 -2.06 -1.81
CA GLU A 10 -13.06 -2.22 -0.35
C GLU A 10 -12.60 -0.92 0.36
N HIS A 11 -12.30 0.14 -0.38
CA HIS A 11 -11.89 1.43 0.19
C HIS A 11 -12.84 2.57 -0.23
N PRO A 12 -13.13 3.53 0.68
CA PRO A 12 -13.95 4.68 0.35
C PRO A 12 -13.26 5.53 -0.74
N PRO A 13 -14.02 6.15 -1.65
CA PRO A 13 -13.45 6.95 -2.74
C PRO A 13 -12.67 8.14 -2.16
N VAL A 14 -11.36 8.14 -2.38
CA VAL A 14 -10.46 9.14 -1.82
C VAL A 14 -9.62 9.82 -2.88
N VAL A 15 -9.37 11.11 -2.68
CA VAL A 15 -8.39 11.87 -3.45
C VAL A 15 -7.30 12.37 -2.50
N ARG A 16 -6.04 12.23 -2.92
CA ARG A 16 -4.91 12.84 -2.22
C ARG A 16 -4.87 14.33 -2.56
N ILE A 17 -5.09 15.15 -1.55
CA ILE A 17 -4.90 16.60 -1.62
C ILE A 17 -3.41 16.87 -1.48
N VAL A 18 -2.81 17.24 -2.60
CA VAL A 18 -1.42 17.69 -2.72
C VAL A 18 -1.37 19.20 -2.77
N THR A 19 -0.23 19.78 -2.38
CA THR A 19 -0.04 21.22 -2.45
C THR A 19 -0.16 21.72 -3.90
N PRO A 20 -0.55 22.98 -4.15
CA PRO A 20 -0.63 23.54 -5.49
C PRO A 20 0.67 23.35 -6.30
N GLU A 21 1.83 23.45 -5.65
CA GLU A 21 3.16 23.29 -6.26
C GLU A 21 3.36 21.86 -6.79
N ASN A 22 2.94 20.84 -6.04
CA ASN A 22 3.12 19.43 -6.43
C ASN A 22 2.10 18.96 -7.49
N ARG A 23 0.94 19.63 -7.60
CA ARG A 23 -0.16 19.22 -8.48
C ARG A 23 0.24 19.17 -9.95
N ALA A 24 0.93 20.19 -10.44
CA ALA A 24 1.34 20.27 -11.84
C ALA A 24 2.31 19.14 -12.22
N ARG A 25 3.27 18.82 -11.32
CA ARG A 25 4.22 17.74 -11.57
C ARG A 25 3.57 16.37 -11.50
N LEU A 26 2.66 16.14 -10.54
CA LEU A 26 1.91 14.89 -10.46
C LEU A 26 1.09 14.62 -11.73
N ALA A 27 0.41 15.63 -12.27
CA ALA A 27 -0.35 15.49 -13.51
C ALA A 27 0.54 15.14 -14.73
N ALA A 28 1.80 15.57 -14.75
CA ALA A 28 2.76 15.24 -15.79
C ALA A 28 3.40 13.85 -15.62
N ILE A 29 3.63 13.39 -14.38
CA ILE A 29 4.26 12.09 -14.10
C ILE A 29 3.36 10.93 -14.54
N GLU A 30 2.04 11.05 -14.38
CA GLU A 30 1.12 9.95 -14.71
C GLU A 30 1.20 9.48 -16.17
N PRO A 31 1.10 10.37 -17.19
CA PRO A 31 1.29 9.96 -18.58
C PRO A 31 2.74 9.52 -18.88
N GLU A 32 3.76 10.11 -18.25
CA GLU A 32 5.15 9.65 -18.39
C GLU A 32 5.32 8.20 -17.88
N LEU A 33 4.73 7.88 -16.74
CA LEU A 33 4.79 6.56 -16.12
C LEU A 33 4.06 5.53 -16.98
N ALA A 34 2.85 5.86 -17.44
CA ALA A 34 2.08 5.02 -18.36
C ALA A 34 2.83 4.79 -19.69
N GLY A 35 3.46 5.83 -20.24
CA GLY A 35 4.29 5.74 -21.44
C GLY A 35 5.50 4.82 -21.24
N ALA A 36 6.21 4.94 -20.12
CA ALA A 36 7.35 4.08 -19.79
C ALA A 36 6.92 2.61 -19.60
N GLN A 37 5.77 2.37 -18.96
CA GLN A 37 5.18 1.03 -18.80
C GLN A 37 4.78 0.41 -20.14
N ASN A 38 4.14 1.18 -21.02
CA ASN A 38 3.77 0.74 -22.38
C ASN A 38 5.01 0.43 -23.24
N ASN A 39 6.06 1.25 -23.11
CA ASN A 39 7.33 0.99 -23.77
C ASN A 39 7.96 -0.31 -23.28
N LEU A 40 8.05 -0.53 -21.95
CA LEU A 40 8.56 -1.78 -21.38
C LEU A 40 7.76 -2.99 -21.88
N ALA A 41 6.43 -2.91 -21.87
CA ALA A 41 5.56 -3.98 -22.36
C ALA A 41 5.79 -4.29 -23.85
N THR A 42 6.00 -3.25 -24.67
CA THR A 42 6.31 -3.40 -26.10
C THR A 42 7.66 -4.08 -26.32
N VAL A 43 8.70 -3.61 -25.62
CA VAL A 43 10.04 -4.20 -25.68
C VAL A 43 10.01 -5.67 -25.28
N ILE A 44 9.33 -6.01 -24.18
CA ILE A 44 9.15 -7.40 -23.72
C ILE A 44 8.49 -8.24 -24.83
N ARG A 45 7.37 -7.78 -25.39
CA ARG A 45 6.64 -8.50 -26.45
C ARG A 45 7.48 -8.79 -27.70
N GLU A 46 8.41 -7.90 -28.04
CA GLU A 46 9.25 -7.99 -29.24
C GLU A 46 10.60 -8.69 -28.97
N SER A 47 10.90 -9.04 -27.72
CA SER A 47 12.21 -9.58 -27.31
C SER A 47 12.34 -11.10 -27.44
N GLY A 48 11.30 -11.82 -27.90
CA GLY A 48 11.25 -13.28 -27.93
C GLY A 48 12.47 -13.95 -28.57
N ASP A 49 12.82 -13.57 -29.79
CA ASP A 49 13.93 -14.20 -30.53
C ASP A 49 15.31 -13.77 -29.98
N LYS A 50 15.43 -12.50 -29.56
CA LYS A 50 16.65 -12.00 -28.89
C LYS A 50 16.91 -12.75 -27.58
N ALA A 51 15.87 -12.98 -26.77
CA ALA A 51 15.94 -13.72 -25.52
C ALA A 51 16.39 -15.17 -25.76
N LYS A 52 15.87 -15.84 -26.79
CA LYS A 52 16.29 -17.20 -27.15
C LYS A 52 17.76 -17.26 -27.57
N ALA A 53 18.20 -16.35 -28.43
CA ALA A 53 19.60 -16.28 -28.87
C ALA A 53 20.56 -15.97 -27.70
N TRP A 54 20.18 -15.03 -26.84
CA TRP A 54 20.90 -14.70 -25.61
C TRP A 54 21.00 -15.88 -24.65
N ALA A 55 19.90 -16.63 -24.47
CA ALA A 55 19.85 -17.78 -23.58
C ALA A 55 20.88 -18.85 -23.97
N GLN A 56 21.03 -19.14 -25.26
CA GLN A 56 22.02 -20.09 -25.77
C GLN A 56 23.47 -19.67 -25.44
N GLN A 57 23.75 -18.37 -25.37
CA GLN A 57 25.09 -17.87 -25.01
C GLN A 57 25.34 -17.88 -23.49
N LYS A 58 24.28 -17.78 -22.69
CA LYS A 58 24.35 -17.73 -21.22
C LYS A 58 24.18 -19.09 -20.55
N ASP A 59 23.64 -20.07 -21.26
CA ASP A 59 23.62 -21.46 -20.83
C ASP A 59 25.04 -22.04 -20.88
N LYS A 60 25.75 -21.86 -19.76
CA LYS A 60 27.09 -22.45 -19.55
C LYS A 60 27.01 -23.80 -18.84
N GLY A 61 25.83 -24.43 -18.85
CA GLY A 61 25.55 -25.65 -18.11
C GLY A 61 25.29 -25.41 -16.62
N VAL A 62 24.75 -26.45 -16.00
CA VAL A 62 24.44 -26.47 -14.58
C VAL A 62 25.71 -26.68 -13.76
N ILE A 63 26.00 -25.74 -12.86
CA ILE A 63 27.04 -25.92 -11.85
C ILE A 63 26.62 -27.07 -10.94
N PRO A 64 27.50 -28.04 -10.65
CA PRO A 64 27.19 -29.13 -9.71
C PRO A 64 26.73 -28.58 -8.36
N ALA A 65 25.50 -28.89 -7.99
CA ALA A 65 24.94 -28.53 -6.70
C ALA A 65 25.24 -29.64 -5.67
N LEU A 66 25.36 -29.26 -4.40
CA LEU A 66 25.43 -30.22 -3.30
C LEU A 66 24.15 -31.06 -3.23
N LEU A 67 23.02 -30.42 -3.51
CA LEU A 67 21.70 -31.03 -3.63
C LEU A 67 20.98 -30.40 -4.80
N THR A 68 20.39 -31.22 -5.67
CA THR A 68 19.37 -30.81 -6.64
C THR A 68 18.12 -31.64 -6.39
N ILE A 69 16.98 -30.99 -6.21
CA ILE A 69 15.67 -31.65 -6.12
C ILE A 69 14.88 -31.28 -7.37
N THR A 70 14.60 -32.27 -8.20
CA THR A 70 13.77 -32.12 -9.40
C THR A 70 12.57 -33.08 -9.35
N ALA A 71 11.48 -32.70 -9.99
CA ALA A 71 10.38 -33.59 -10.31
C ALA A 71 10.41 -33.81 -11.82
N ALA A 72 11.05 -34.88 -12.30
CA ALA A 72 11.04 -35.21 -13.71
C ALA A 72 9.76 -36.00 -14.04
N ASN A 73 9.02 -35.54 -15.06
CA ASN A 73 8.06 -36.36 -15.83
C ASN A 73 7.04 -37.19 -15.04
N ASN A 74 6.27 -36.59 -14.13
CA ASN A 74 5.23 -37.28 -13.33
C ASN A 74 5.74 -38.39 -12.39
N GLU A 75 7.05 -38.49 -12.16
CA GLU A 75 7.62 -39.41 -11.17
C GLU A 75 7.77 -38.73 -9.80
N ALA A 76 7.97 -39.54 -8.75
CA ALA A 76 8.27 -39.04 -7.41
C ALA A 76 9.45 -38.07 -7.43
N LEU A 77 9.50 -37.11 -6.48
CA LEU A 77 10.63 -36.19 -6.32
C LEU A 77 11.95 -36.98 -6.37
N THR A 78 12.86 -36.56 -7.24
CA THR A 78 14.20 -37.15 -7.32
C THR A 78 15.19 -36.15 -6.74
N ALA A 79 16.08 -36.65 -5.89
CA ALA A 79 17.20 -35.88 -5.37
C ALA A 79 18.48 -36.42 -6.03
N THR A 80 19.19 -35.56 -6.78
CA THR A 80 20.54 -35.87 -7.26
C THR A 80 21.52 -35.12 -6.39
N THR A 81 22.44 -35.85 -5.75
CA THR A 81 23.38 -35.28 -4.79
C THR A 81 24.73 -35.98 -4.91
N ALA A 82 25.78 -35.40 -4.33
CA ALA A 82 27.07 -36.07 -4.16
C ALA A 82 27.03 -37.18 -3.08
N ALA A 83 25.93 -37.28 -2.31
CA ALA A 83 25.66 -38.24 -1.24
C ALA A 83 24.39 -39.08 -1.52
N LYS A 84 24.19 -40.15 -0.75
CA LYS A 84 22.91 -40.90 -0.75
C LYS A 84 21.84 -40.03 -0.08
N VAL A 85 20.61 -40.08 -0.60
CA VAL A 85 19.48 -39.35 -0.03
C VAL A 85 18.33 -40.29 0.16
N ASN A 86 17.84 -40.35 1.40
CA ASN A 86 16.59 -41.01 1.73
C ASN A 86 15.49 -39.95 1.82
N LEU A 87 14.50 -40.08 0.94
CA LEU A 87 13.31 -39.25 0.93
C LEU A 87 12.29 -39.79 1.94
N ILE A 88 12.01 -39.03 2.99
CA ILE A 88 11.05 -39.42 4.02
C ILE A 88 9.80 -38.54 3.92
N GLY A 89 8.63 -39.15 3.72
CA GLY A 89 7.32 -38.48 3.64
C GLY A 89 6.45 -38.96 2.48
N LYS A 90 5.16 -38.60 2.46
CA LYS A 90 4.33 -38.71 1.25
C LYS A 90 4.88 -37.69 0.25
N GLY A 91 5.27 -38.12 -0.96
CA GLY A 91 5.75 -37.22 -2.01
C GLY A 91 4.79 -36.04 -2.25
N LEU A 92 5.33 -34.90 -2.67
CA LEU A 92 4.50 -33.72 -2.97
C LEU A 92 3.56 -34.01 -4.15
N PRO A 93 2.27 -33.64 -4.07
CA PRO A 93 1.38 -33.75 -5.21
C PRO A 93 1.89 -32.93 -6.38
N LEU A 94 1.76 -33.44 -7.60
CA LEU A 94 2.20 -32.77 -8.82
C LEU A 94 1.02 -32.10 -9.53
N VAL A 95 1.17 -30.84 -9.96
CA VAL A 95 0.23 -30.15 -10.86
C VAL A 95 0.82 -29.98 -12.25
N PRO A 96 -0.01 -29.95 -13.32
CA PRO A 96 0.46 -29.60 -14.66
C PRO A 96 1.11 -28.20 -14.72
N ASN A 97 1.89 -27.94 -15.77
CA ASN A 97 2.50 -26.64 -16.10
C ASN A 97 3.75 -26.27 -15.26
N GLY A 98 4.63 -27.25 -15.04
CA GLY A 98 5.95 -26.98 -14.46
C GLY A 98 6.83 -26.11 -15.37
N ILE A 99 7.69 -25.27 -14.76
CA ILE A 99 8.73 -24.54 -15.47
C ILE A 99 9.86 -25.47 -15.96
N ALA A 100 10.11 -26.57 -15.24
CA ALA A 100 11.15 -27.57 -15.52
C ALA A 100 10.53 -28.96 -15.78
N GLY A 101 9.75 -29.09 -16.86
CA GLY A 101 9.09 -30.34 -17.25
C GLY A 101 7.56 -30.25 -17.28
N ALA A 102 6.86 -31.40 -17.38
CA ALA A 102 5.41 -31.43 -17.58
C ALA A 102 4.60 -30.99 -16.34
N SER A 103 5.12 -31.21 -15.15
CA SER A 103 4.41 -31.00 -13.88
C SER A 103 5.33 -30.46 -12.78
N ALA A 104 4.76 -29.74 -11.81
CA ALA A 104 5.46 -29.15 -10.66
C ALA A 104 4.89 -29.66 -9.33
N PRO A 105 5.74 -29.91 -8.31
CA PRO A 105 5.26 -30.27 -6.99
C PRO A 105 4.65 -29.07 -6.28
N VAL A 106 3.62 -29.35 -5.47
CA VAL A 106 2.83 -28.36 -4.75
C VAL A 106 2.95 -28.57 -3.25
N ALA A 107 3.24 -27.50 -2.51
CA ALA A 107 3.06 -27.44 -1.07
C ALA A 107 1.74 -26.71 -0.74
N ASN A 108 0.64 -27.45 -0.57
CA ASN A 108 -0.71 -26.91 -0.30
C ASN A 108 -1.43 -27.48 0.93
N GLU A 109 -1.03 -28.65 1.49
CA GLU A 109 -1.71 -29.26 2.65
C GLU A 109 -0.82 -29.44 3.90
N ALA A 110 -1.48 -29.53 5.07
CA ALA A 110 -0.96 -29.23 6.41
C ALA A 110 0.27 -30.02 6.90
N ILE A 111 0.72 -31.09 6.24
CA ILE A 111 1.93 -31.83 6.63
C ILE A 111 2.58 -32.47 5.39
N HIS A 112 3.37 -31.70 4.64
CA HIS A 112 4.33 -32.26 3.68
C HIS A 112 5.73 -31.83 4.08
N ALA A 113 6.43 -32.67 4.84
CA ALA A 113 7.85 -32.53 5.10
C ALA A 113 8.55 -33.65 4.34
N LEU A 114 9.30 -33.30 3.30
CA LEU A 114 10.24 -34.22 2.68
C LEU A 114 11.60 -34.03 3.35
N ALA A 115 11.99 -34.92 4.25
CA ALA A 115 13.29 -34.85 4.90
C ALA A 115 14.35 -35.55 4.06
N ILE A 116 15.49 -34.89 3.87
CA ILE A 116 16.68 -35.43 3.22
C ILE A 116 17.77 -35.55 4.28
N ASN A 117 17.91 -36.77 4.82
CA ASN A 117 18.96 -37.12 5.77
C ASN A 117 20.18 -37.58 4.96
N GLU A 118 21.40 -37.19 5.36
CA GLU A 118 22.71 -37.54 4.74
C GLU A 118 23.35 -36.51 3.80
N LEU A 119 22.91 -35.23 3.80
CA LEU A 119 23.72 -34.18 3.18
C LEU A 119 24.92 -33.82 4.06
N PRO A 120 26.12 -33.60 3.49
CA PRO A 120 27.27 -33.12 4.25
C PRO A 120 26.91 -31.91 5.12
N PRO A 121 27.46 -31.80 6.35
CA PRO A 121 27.23 -30.63 7.18
C PRO A 121 27.60 -29.36 6.44
N PHE A 122 26.97 -28.25 6.79
CA PHE A 122 27.46 -26.93 6.37
C PHE A 122 28.82 -26.62 7.03
N ALA A 123 29.91 -27.24 6.59
CA ALA A 123 31.24 -27.10 7.20
C ALA A 123 32.08 -25.89 6.70
N GLY A 124 31.51 -25.06 5.83
CA GLY A 124 32.16 -23.96 5.12
C GLY A 124 31.62 -22.58 5.50
N LYS A 125 32.24 -21.53 4.94
CA LYS A 125 31.89 -20.11 5.18
C LYS A 125 31.02 -19.50 4.07
N THR A 126 30.59 -20.28 3.09
CA THR A 126 29.87 -19.77 1.91
C THR A 126 28.84 -20.79 1.42
N TYR A 127 27.64 -20.32 1.11
CA TYR A 127 26.51 -21.16 0.66
C TYR A 127 25.64 -20.41 -0.35
N SER A 128 24.95 -21.14 -1.20
CA SER A 128 23.83 -20.59 -1.97
C SER A 128 22.69 -21.60 -1.98
N TRP A 129 21.45 -21.14 -1.93
CA TRP A 129 20.28 -22.01 -2.00
C TRP A 129 19.12 -21.28 -2.66
N GLY A 130 18.31 -22.02 -3.40
CA GLY A 130 17.28 -21.41 -4.22
C GLY A 130 16.40 -22.43 -4.91
N ALA A 131 15.39 -21.94 -5.60
CA ALA A 131 14.49 -22.74 -6.41
C ALA A 131 13.76 -21.86 -7.43
N TRP A 132 13.14 -22.51 -8.41
CA TRP A 132 12.03 -21.92 -9.12
C TRP A 132 10.77 -21.96 -8.25
N ILE A 133 10.06 -20.85 -8.15
CA ILE A 133 8.83 -20.74 -7.36
C ILE A 133 7.73 -20.13 -8.22
N TYR A 134 6.49 -20.61 -8.09
CA TYR A 134 5.34 -19.94 -8.69
C TYR A 134 4.71 -18.99 -7.68
N CYS A 135 4.79 -17.70 -7.94
CA CYS A 135 4.18 -16.67 -7.11
C CYS A 135 2.72 -16.45 -7.52
N THR A 136 1.81 -16.39 -6.53
CA THR A 136 0.40 -16.03 -6.73
C THR A 136 0.06 -14.64 -6.19
N GLY A 137 1.04 -13.95 -5.58
CA GLY A 137 0.89 -12.66 -4.94
C GLY A 137 0.31 -12.68 -3.51
N LYS A 138 -0.19 -13.83 -3.02
CA LYS A 138 -0.88 -13.93 -1.71
C LYS A 138 -0.35 -15.05 -0.79
N GLY A 139 0.79 -15.65 -1.11
CA GLY A 139 1.38 -16.73 -0.31
C GLY A 139 2.14 -16.25 0.92
N ARG A 140 2.07 -17.00 2.02
CA ARG A 140 2.95 -16.84 3.20
C ARG A 140 3.50 -18.20 3.59
N GLY A 141 4.81 -18.31 3.80
CA GLY A 141 5.39 -19.60 4.15
C GLY A 141 6.82 -19.91 3.84
N ALA A 142 7.42 -20.81 4.63
CA ALA A 142 8.69 -21.42 4.30
C ALA A 142 8.54 -22.36 3.08
N LEU A 143 9.32 -22.08 2.05
CA LEU A 143 9.39 -22.88 0.82
C LEU A 143 10.36 -24.04 0.99
N PHE A 144 11.48 -23.74 1.62
CA PHE A 144 12.62 -24.62 1.74
C PHE A 144 13.37 -24.24 3.02
N SER A 145 13.88 -25.23 3.75
CA SER A 145 14.74 -24.99 4.91
C SER A 145 15.77 -26.10 5.12
N ARG A 146 16.83 -25.77 5.84
CA ARG A 146 17.76 -26.72 6.44
C ARG A 146 18.18 -26.15 7.79
N MET A 147 17.43 -26.48 8.84
CA MET A 147 17.64 -25.94 10.18
C MET A 147 17.18 -26.88 11.29
N ASP A 148 17.58 -26.58 12.52
CA ASP A 148 17.22 -27.35 13.71
C ASP A 148 16.70 -26.43 14.82
N ALA A 149 15.40 -26.52 15.13
CA ALA A 149 14.76 -25.76 16.20
C ALA A 149 15.41 -26.01 17.57
N SER A 150 15.88 -27.23 17.84
CA SER A 150 16.52 -27.57 19.12
C SER A 150 17.87 -26.89 19.31
N LYS A 151 18.47 -26.39 18.22
CA LYS A 151 19.75 -25.67 18.19
C LYS A 151 19.55 -24.19 17.87
N GLY A 152 18.50 -23.58 18.43
CA GLY A 152 18.21 -22.16 18.25
C GLY A 152 17.90 -21.79 16.80
N TYR A 153 17.23 -22.69 16.07
CA TYR A 153 16.91 -22.55 14.64
C TYR A 153 18.14 -22.37 13.74
N ARG A 154 19.32 -22.83 14.17
CA ARG A 154 20.54 -22.74 13.37
C ARG A 154 20.36 -23.37 11.99
N GLY A 155 20.69 -22.63 10.94
CA GLY A 155 20.58 -23.07 9.56
C GLY A 155 20.11 -21.98 8.60
N ILE A 156 19.38 -22.40 7.57
CA ILE A 156 18.86 -21.54 6.50
C ILE A 156 17.40 -21.83 6.18
N ASP A 157 16.72 -20.85 5.62
CA ASP A 157 15.43 -21.01 4.95
C ASP A 157 15.28 -20.03 3.78
N LEU A 158 14.27 -20.32 2.97
CA LEU A 158 13.71 -19.45 1.94
C LEU A 158 12.19 -19.45 2.15
N TRP A 159 11.58 -18.28 2.26
CA TRP A 159 10.13 -18.15 2.46
C TRP A 159 9.52 -17.08 1.57
N VAL A 160 8.21 -17.14 1.42
CA VAL A 160 7.38 -16.09 0.80
C VAL A 160 6.50 -15.43 1.85
N GLU A 161 6.20 -14.15 1.69
CA GLU A 161 5.21 -13.42 2.48
C GLU A 161 4.57 -12.34 1.63
N ASN A 162 3.27 -12.48 1.32
CA ASN A 162 2.51 -11.52 0.50
C ASN A 162 3.19 -11.21 -0.85
N GLY A 163 3.70 -12.27 -1.50
CA GLY A 163 4.41 -12.18 -2.78
C GLY A 163 5.83 -11.60 -2.71
N LYS A 164 6.33 -11.25 -1.52
CA LYS A 164 7.75 -10.95 -1.28
C LYS A 164 8.49 -12.22 -0.91
N VAL A 165 9.78 -12.29 -1.22
CA VAL A 165 10.62 -13.45 -0.91
C VAL A 165 11.65 -13.07 0.14
N GLY A 166 11.83 -13.93 1.14
CA GLY A 166 12.81 -13.73 2.20
C GLY A 166 13.68 -14.95 2.44
N ALA A 167 14.83 -14.71 3.05
CA ALA A 167 15.81 -15.73 3.41
C ALA A 167 16.49 -15.39 4.75
N HIS A 168 16.81 -16.41 5.54
CA HIS A 168 17.59 -16.28 6.77
C HIS A 168 18.87 -17.10 6.63
N ALA A 169 19.89 -16.60 7.29
CA ALA A 169 21.06 -17.35 7.72
C ALA A 169 21.16 -17.19 9.24
N ILE A 170 20.97 -18.28 10.00
CA ILE A 170 20.81 -18.27 11.46
C ILE A 170 21.94 -19.08 12.10
N GLU A 171 22.69 -18.46 13.02
CA GLU A 171 23.61 -19.16 13.93
C GLU A 171 22.91 -19.50 15.25
N ASN A 172 22.16 -18.53 15.81
CA ASN A 172 21.38 -18.69 17.03
C ASN A 172 20.27 -17.63 17.05
N TRP A 173 19.01 -18.04 16.92
CA TRP A 173 17.88 -17.11 16.93
C TRP A 173 17.51 -16.63 18.35
N PRO A 174 17.14 -15.35 18.55
CA PRO A 174 17.17 -14.25 17.57
C PRO A 174 18.51 -13.49 17.54
N ASP A 175 19.45 -13.80 18.44
CA ASP A 175 20.62 -12.97 18.74
C ASP A 175 21.71 -12.95 17.66
N LYS A 176 21.76 -13.96 16.80
CA LYS A 176 22.77 -14.12 15.75
C LYS A 176 22.12 -14.65 14.46
N ALA A 177 21.47 -13.75 13.74
CA ALA A 177 20.83 -14.03 12.46
C ALA A 177 21.02 -12.89 11.46
N THR A 178 20.98 -13.23 10.18
CA THR A 178 20.87 -12.30 9.07
C THR A 178 19.58 -12.61 8.30
N ARG A 179 18.70 -11.62 8.16
CA ARG A 179 17.44 -11.70 7.43
C ARG A 179 17.45 -10.76 6.22
N ARG A 180 16.91 -11.24 5.10
CA ARG A 180 16.58 -10.41 3.93
C ARG A 180 15.13 -10.65 3.53
N LEU A 181 14.43 -9.60 3.11
CA LEU A 181 13.10 -9.68 2.50
C LEU A 181 13.06 -8.72 1.31
N THR A 182 12.58 -9.17 0.14
CA THR A 182 12.50 -8.29 -1.05
C THR A 182 11.54 -7.13 -0.84
N ASN A 183 11.89 -5.95 -1.36
CA ASN A 183 11.05 -4.76 -1.27
C ASN A 183 9.82 -4.89 -2.18
N ASN A 184 10.03 -5.47 -3.36
CA ASN A 184 9.02 -5.62 -4.40
C ASN A 184 8.21 -6.92 -4.22
N ILE A 185 6.92 -6.82 -4.53
CA ILE A 185 6.02 -7.97 -4.68
C ILE A 185 6.27 -8.57 -6.07
N LEU A 186 6.54 -9.87 -6.12
CA LEU A 186 6.72 -10.59 -7.37
C LEU A 186 5.40 -10.68 -8.15
N SER A 187 5.49 -10.53 -9.47
CA SER A 187 4.35 -10.76 -10.37
C SER A 187 3.82 -12.19 -10.25
N VAL A 188 2.57 -12.40 -10.64
CA VAL A 188 2.01 -13.75 -10.73
C VAL A 188 2.77 -14.54 -11.80
N GLY A 189 3.25 -15.73 -11.46
CA GLY A 189 3.98 -16.60 -12.38
C GLY A 189 5.22 -17.23 -11.76
N TRP A 190 5.96 -17.99 -12.58
CA TRP A 190 7.23 -18.60 -12.20
C TRP A 190 8.34 -17.55 -12.05
N HIS A 191 9.14 -17.64 -11.00
CA HIS A 191 10.34 -16.85 -10.77
C HIS A 191 11.47 -17.74 -10.24
N HIS A 192 12.70 -17.51 -10.69
CA HIS A 192 13.86 -18.15 -10.10
C HIS A 192 14.34 -17.32 -8.92
N VAL A 193 14.50 -17.91 -7.74
CA VAL A 193 15.01 -17.22 -6.56
C VAL A 193 16.23 -17.94 -6.01
N MET A 194 17.29 -17.18 -5.73
CA MET A 194 18.53 -17.68 -5.15
C MET A 194 19.01 -16.77 -4.02
N ALA A 195 19.13 -17.33 -2.83
CA ALA A 195 19.83 -16.71 -1.72
C ALA A 195 21.32 -17.09 -1.78
N VAL A 196 22.19 -16.11 -1.57
CA VAL A 196 23.65 -16.28 -1.54
C VAL A 196 24.16 -15.77 -0.21
N TRP A 197 24.86 -16.62 0.52
CA TRP A 197 25.49 -16.32 1.79
C TRP A 197 27.02 -16.43 1.74
N ASP A 198 27.71 -15.40 2.22
CA ASP A 198 29.16 -15.38 2.36
C ASP A 198 29.59 -14.76 3.70
N ALA A 199 30.09 -15.58 4.63
CA ALA A 199 30.53 -15.15 5.95
C ALA A 199 31.75 -14.22 5.92
N LYS A 200 32.50 -14.19 4.81
CA LYS A 200 33.69 -13.34 4.64
C LYS A 200 33.32 -11.87 4.45
N LEU A 201 32.09 -11.59 4.02
CA LEU A 201 31.61 -10.23 3.82
C LEU A 201 31.19 -9.57 5.16
N PRO A 202 31.12 -8.22 5.20
CA PRO A 202 30.49 -7.51 6.32
C PRO A 202 29.07 -8.00 6.56
N VAL A 203 28.60 -8.02 7.81
CA VAL A 203 27.28 -8.57 8.21
C VAL A 203 26.13 -8.09 7.31
N LYS A 204 26.13 -6.81 6.94
CA LYS A 204 25.13 -6.17 6.06
C LYS A 204 25.16 -6.63 4.60
N GLU A 205 26.18 -7.35 4.19
CA GLU A 205 26.36 -7.84 2.82
C GLU A 205 26.42 -9.38 2.75
N ARG A 206 26.40 -10.06 3.90
CA ARG A 206 26.57 -11.53 3.98
C ARG A 206 25.47 -12.28 3.27
N LEU A 207 24.23 -11.79 3.29
CA LEU A 207 23.08 -12.44 2.66
C LEU A 207 22.51 -11.54 1.56
N LYS A 208 22.40 -12.10 0.35
CA LYS A 208 21.81 -11.45 -0.82
C LYS A 208 20.73 -12.36 -1.41
N ILE A 209 19.66 -11.77 -1.93
CA ILE A 209 18.61 -12.49 -2.67
C ILE A 209 18.67 -12.03 -4.12
N TYR A 210 18.72 -12.99 -5.03
CA TYR A 210 18.59 -12.77 -6.46
C TYR A 210 17.24 -13.31 -6.92
N VAL A 211 16.55 -12.52 -7.73
CA VAL A 211 15.30 -12.91 -8.40
C VAL A 211 15.55 -12.84 -9.89
N ASP A 212 15.22 -13.91 -10.61
CA ASP A 212 15.35 -13.98 -12.07
C ASP A 212 16.77 -13.64 -12.56
N GLY A 213 17.77 -13.95 -11.74
CA GLY A 213 19.19 -13.70 -12.01
C GLY A 213 19.68 -12.29 -11.65
N SER A 214 18.78 -11.37 -11.32
CA SER A 214 19.08 -10.00 -10.90
C SER A 214 19.15 -9.88 -9.38
N LEU A 215 20.05 -9.03 -8.85
CA LEU A 215 20.12 -8.75 -7.41
C LEU A 215 18.88 -7.96 -6.98
N ALA A 216 18.14 -8.47 -6.00
CA ALA A 216 16.93 -7.81 -5.51
C ALA A 216 17.25 -6.74 -4.45
N GLU A 217 16.51 -5.63 -4.48
CA GLU A 217 16.45 -4.71 -3.35
C GLU A 217 15.72 -5.35 -2.18
N THR A 218 16.28 -5.22 -0.98
CA THR A 218 15.79 -5.93 0.21
C THR A 218 15.82 -5.07 1.45
N ASP A 219 14.83 -5.28 2.32
CA ASP A 219 14.87 -4.88 3.71
C ASP A 219 15.85 -5.78 4.45
N SER A 220 16.72 -5.16 5.24
CA SER A 220 17.78 -5.82 5.99
C SER A 220 17.50 -5.80 7.49
N HIS A 221 17.65 -6.95 8.16
CA HIS A 221 17.67 -7.03 9.62
C HIS A 221 18.74 -8.03 10.05
N GLU A 222 19.69 -7.60 10.86
CA GLU A 222 20.82 -8.42 11.31
C GLU A 222 21.12 -8.23 12.78
N THR A 223 21.35 -9.34 13.47
CA THR A 223 21.79 -9.39 14.87
C THR A 223 23.19 -9.98 15.01
N GLY A 224 23.73 -10.61 13.95
CA GLY A 224 25.12 -11.07 13.88
C GLY A 224 25.24 -12.48 13.30
N GLY A 225 26.21 -13.25 13.82
CA GLY A 225 26.49 -14.64 13.43
C GLY A 225 27.61 -14.79 12.41
N GLU A 226 28.48 -15.77 12.62
CA GLU A 226 29.67 -16.09 11.81
C GLU A 226 29.52 -17.42 11.07
N THR A 227 28.66 -18.32 11.55
CA THR A 227 28.49 -19.65 10.98
C THR A 227 27.05 -20.13 11.00
N ILE A 228 26.64 -20.74 9.89
CA ILE A 228 25.37 -21.46 9.76
C ILE A 228 25.60 -22.98 9.70
N ALA A 229 26.75 -23.43 10.20
CA ALA A 229 27.14 -24.83 10.17
C ALA A 229 26.18 -25.71 10.96
N ILE A 230 25.51 -26.61 10.25
CA ILE A 230 24.53 -27.53 10.83
C ILE A 230 24.51 -28.86 10.09
N GLU A 231 24.35 -29.93 10.86
CA GLU A 231 23.87 -31.22 10.39
C GLU A 231 22.38 -31.31 10.72
N ALA A 232 21.56 -30.99 9.73
CA ALA A 232 20.10 -31.04 9.81
C ALA A 232 19.54 -31.53 8.48
N PRO A 233 18.37 -32.20 8.49
CA PRO A 233 17.62 -32.48 7.28
C PRO A 233 17.28 -31.21 6.52
N VAL A 234 17.16 -31.36 5.21
CA VAL A 234 16.49 -30.37 4.36
C VAL A 234 15.00 -30.67 4.37
N HIS A 235 14.18 -29.63 4.45
CA HIS A 235 12.73 -29.70 4.34
C HIS A 235 12.21 -28.81 3.20
N ILE A 236 11.11 -29.22 2.58
CA ILE A 236 10.32 -28.41 1.64
C ILE A 236 8.96 -28.15 2.26
N GLY A 237 8.44 -26.92 2.15
CA GLY A 237 7.12 -26.53 2.67
C GLY A 237 7.05 -26.27 4.18
N THR A 238 8.12 -26.51 4.93
CA THR A 238 8.22 -26.25 6.37
C THR A 238 9.64 -25.89 6.80
N ARG A 239 9.78 -25.28 7.98
CA ARG A 239 11.08 -25.00 8.63
C ARG A 239 11.65 -26.17 9.44
N THR A 240 10.79 -26.96 10.08
CA THR A 240 11.22 -28.00 11.03
C THR A 240 10.25 -29.17 11.09
N ASN A 241 10.68 -30.29 11.69
CA ASN A 241 9.80 -31.41 12.03
C ASN A 241 8.85 -31.02 13.17
N GLY A 242 7.54 -30.95 12.92
CA GLY A 242 6.55 -30.67 13.96
C GLY A 242 5.13 -31.10 13.58
N PRO A 243 4.32 -31.62 14.53
CA PRO A 243 2.93 -32.06 14.31
C PRO A 243 1.92 -30.89 14.17
N LYS A 244 2.38 -29.64 14.04
CA LYS A 244 1.55 -28.44 13.94
C LYS A 244 1.85 -27.63 12.68
N GLY A 245 1.28 -28.08 11.56
CA GLY A 245 0.96 -27.25 10.39
C GLY A 245 2.14 -26.85 9.51
N LEU A 246 1.84 -26.67 8.23
CA LEU A 246 2.66 -25.85 7.33
C LEU A 246 3.05 -24.54 8.03
N ASP A 247 4.34 -24.19 8.04
CA ASP A 247 4.75 -22.78 8.16
C ASP A 247 4.25 -21.98 6.95
N ALA A 248 3.97 -22.67 5.85
CA ALA A 248 3.46 -22.16 4.60
C ALA A 248 1.95 -22.33 4.39
N THR A 249 1.16 -21.42 4.96
CA THR A 249 -0.24 -21.28 4.56
C THR A 249 -0.34 -20.40 3.32
N VAL A 250 -0.64 -21.01 2.18
CA VAL A 250 -1.11 -20.26 1.01
C VAL A 250 -2.61 -20.09 1.15
N SER A 251 -3.10 -18.86 1.07
CA SER A 251 -4.54 -18.56 1.12
C SER A 251 -5.25 -18.82 -0.22
N ASP A 252 -4.62 -19.52 -1.16
CA ASP A 252 -5.19 -19.88 -2.45
C ASP A 252 -5.19 -21.41 -2.65
N ALA A 253 -6.14 -21.88 -3.45
CA ALA A 253 -6.35 -23.31 -3.71
C ALA A 253 -5.20 -24.00 -4.48
N LYS A 254 -4.11 -23.28 -4.82
CA LYS A 254 -3.00 -23.80 -5.63
C LYS A 254 -1.72 -24.06 -4.84
N GLY A 255 -1.56 -23.57 -3.61
CA GLY A 255 -0.35 -23.76 -2.82
C GLY A 255 0.89 -23.06 -3.40
N ILE A 256 2.08 -23.28 -2.80
CA ILE A 256 3.34 -22.83 -3.41
C ILE A 256 3.85 -23.94 -4.32
N LEU A 257 4.03 -23.62 -5.60
CA LEU A 257 4.73 -24.50 -6.54
C LEU A 257 6.23 -24.21 -6.47
N LEU A 258 7.05 -25.26 -6.36
CA LEU A 258 8.50 -25.16 -6.27
C LEU A 258 9.16 -26.18 -7.20
N GLN A 259 10.16 -25.80 -7.97
CA GLN A 259 10.89 -26.71 -8.86
C GLN A 259 12.39 -26.43 -8.85
N ASP A 260 13.16 -27.47 -9.18
CA ASP A 260 14.60 -27.36 -9.36
C ASP A 260 15.28 -26.66 -8.17
N ALA A 261 14.97 -27.14 -6.96
CA ALA A 261 15.51 -26.59 -5.73
C ALA A 261 16.94 -27.07 -5.54
N ARG A 262 17.84 -26.14 -5.24
CA ARG A 262 19.29 -26.38 -5.22
C ARG A 262 19.94 -25.83 -3.98
N ILE A 263 20.97 -26.54 -3.52
CA ILE A 263 21.90 -26.08 -2.49
C ILE A 263 23.31 -26.19 -3.04
N TYR A 264 24.11 -25.15 -2.82
CA TYR A 264 25.51 -25.07 -3.18
C TYR A 264 26.35 -24.85 -1.93
N ASN A 265 27.50 -25.52 -1.84
CA ASN A 265 28.52 -25.31 -0.80
C ASN A 265 29.48 -24.16 -1.15
N GLN A 266 29.05 -23.22 -1.99
CA GLN A 266 29.80 -22.05 -2.42
C GLN A 266 28.86 -20.86 -2.57
N ALA A 267 29.41 -19.65 -2.46
CA ALA A 267 28.72 -18.42 -2.81
C ALA A 267 28.74 -18.26 -4.33
N LEU A 268 27.58 -18.39 -4.98
CA LEU A 268 27.47 -18.23 -6.42
C LEU A 268 27.65 -16.75 -6.80
N THR A 269 28.43 -16.49 -7.84
CA THR A 269 28.53 -15.17 -8.45
C THR A 269 27.24 -14.81 -9.19
N PRO A 270 26.95 -13.52 -9.45
CA PRO A 270 25.75 -13.11 -10.20
C PRO A 270 25.59 -13.84 -11.54
N ASN A 271 26.69 -14.03 -12.27
CA ASN A 271 26.69 -14.75 -13.55
C ASN A 271 26.33 -16.23 -13.39
N GLN A 272 26.76 -16.87 -12.30
CA GLN A 272 26.43 -18.26 -12.00
C GLN A 272 24.97 -18.43 -11.57
N VAL A 273 24.42 -17.47 -10.83
CA VAL A 273 22.99 -17.43 -10.49
C VAL A 273 22.14 -17.30 -11.76
N LEU A 274 22.50 -16.35 -12.63
CA LEU A 274 21.83 -16.14 -13.91
C LEU A 274 21.91 -17.38 -14.82
N ALA A 275 23.11 -17.97 -14.96
CA ALA A 275 23.30 -19.19 -15.74
C ALA A 275 22.45 -20.36 -15.20
N THR A 276 22.31 -20.48 -13.88
CA THR A 276 21.46 -21.50 -13.25
C THR A 276 20.00 -21.35 -13.68
N ALA A 277 19.44 -20.13 -13.61
CA ALA A 277 18.08 -19.86 -14.07
C ALA A 277 17.91 -20.17 -15.57
N VAL A 278 18.81 -19.65 -16.42
CA VAL A 278 18.74 -19.85 -17.87
C VAL A 278 18.84 -21.32 -18.24
N SER A 279 19.75 -22.07 -17.61
CA SER A 279 19.97 -23.48 -17.91
C SER A 279 18.72 -24.33 -17.62
N THR A 280 17.96 -24.05 -16.56
CA THR A 280 16.67 -24.73 -16.31
C THR A 280 15.67 -24.50 -17.45
N LEU A 281 15.65 -23.28 -18.00
CA LEU A 281 14.75 -22.88 -19.09
C LEU A 281 15.18 -23.36 -20.47
N THR A 282 16.44 -23.74 -20.68
CA THR A 282 16.96 -24.21 -21.97
C THR A 282 17.16 -25.72 -22.04
N SER A 283 17.56 -26.36 -20.93
CA SER A 283 17.94 -27.78 -20.91
C SER A 283 16.76 -28.75 -20.78
N THR A 284 15.63 -28.32 -20.22
CA THR A 284 14.47 -29.21 -20.01
C THR A 284 13.52 -29.17 -21.21
N PRO A 285 12.99 -30.31 -21.70
CA PRO A 285 12.03 -30.33 -22.81
C PRO A 285 10.79 -29.47 -22.51
N LYS A 286 10.37 -28.66 -23.49
CA LYS A 286 9.11 -27.91 -23.40
C LYS A 286 7.94 -28.84 -23.66
N THR A 287 6.82 -28.58 -22.99
CA THR A 287 5.54 -29.24 -23.24
C THR A 287 4.56 -28.22 -23.82
N SER A 288 3.51 -28.69 -24.50
CA SER A 288 2.42 -27.81 -24.95
C SER A 288 1.77 -27.04 -23.79
N ALA A 289 1.87 -27.59 -22.57
CA ALA A 289 1.28 -27.04 -21.37
C ALA A 289 2.11 -25.90 -20.73
N ASN A 290 3.44 -25.87 -20.88
CA ASN A 290 4.32 -24.89 -20.24
C ASN A 290 5.07 -23.93 -21.20
N ILE A 291 4.97 -24.13 -22.52
CA ILE A 291 5.79 -23.40 -23.49
C ILE A 291 5.59 -21.89 -23.43
N LYS A 292 4.35 -21.41 -23.22
CA LYS A 292 4.04 -19.97 -23.13
C LYS A 292 4.64 -19.34 -21.87
N ASP A 293 4.48 -19.99 -20.73
CA ASP A 293 5.00 -19.49 -19.46
C ASP A 293 6.54 -19.47 -19.47
N ARG A 294 7.18 -20.52 -20.00
CA ARG A 294 8.64 -20.58 -20.13
C ARG A 294 9.21 -19.50 -21.04
N ASP A 295 8.59 -19.28 -22.21
CA ASP A 295 9.03 -18.23 -23.13
C ASP A 295 8.84 -16.84 -22.51
N GLY A 296 7.72 -16.60 -21.83
CA GLY A 296 7.46 -15.34 -21.12
C GLY A 296 8.47 -15.07 -20.00
N VAL A 297 8.78 -16.09 -19.20
CA VAL A 297 9.79 -15.99 -18.13
C VAL A 297 11.19 -15.73 -18.69
N LEU A 298 11.58 -16.43 -19.77
CA LEU A 298 12.87 -16.22 -20.41
C LEU A 298 13.01 -14.79 -20.94
N VAL A 299 11.96 -14.28 -21.58
CA VAL A 299 11.91 -12.90 -22.07
C VAL A 299 12.03 -11.91 -20.91
N ARG A 300 11.35 -12.14 -19.78
CA ARG A 300 11.45 -11.28 -18.59
C ARG A 300 12.88 -11.25 -18.05
N ILE A 301 13.52 -12.41 -17.87
CA ILE A 301 14.91 -12.50 -17.42
C ILE A 301 15.84 -11.74 -18.38
N TYR A 302 15.68 -11.94 -19.69
CA TYR A 302 16.47 -11.23 -20.69
C TYR A 302 16.27 -9.71 -20.61
N ALA A 303 15.02 -9.25 -20.49
CA ALA A 303 14.67 -7.84 -20.36
C ALA A 303 15.31 -7.20 -19.12
N GLU A 304 15.35 -7.92 -18.00
CA GLU A 304 15.94 -7.41 -16.74
C GLU A 304 17.47 -7.42 -16.74
N THR A 305 18.09 -8.41 -17.39
CA THR A 305 19.53 -8.69 -17.23
C THR A 305 20.39 -8.27 -18.42
N ALA A 306 19.81 -8.10 -19.61
CA ALA A 306 20.57 -7.98 -20.85
C ALA A 306 20.03 -6.99 -21.88
N ASP A 307 18.74 -6.65 -21.88
CA ASP A 307 18.19 -5.68 -22.84
C ASP A 307 18.34 -4.23 -22.33
N PRO A 308 19.20 -3.39 -22.97
CA PRO A 308 19.42 -2.03 -22.49
C PRO A 308 18.16 -1.15 -22.56
N VAL A 309 17.26 -1.42 -23.51
CA VAL A 309 16.02 -0.64 -23.70
C VAL A 309 15.04 -0.98 -22.57
N ALA A 310 14.89 -2.27 -22.25
CA ALA A 310 14.04 -2.68 -21.14
C ALA A 310 14.60 -2.21 -19.79
N GLN A 311 15.92 -2.32 -19.57
CA GLN A 311 16.57 -1.82 -18.36
C GLN A 311 16.38 -0.30 -18.18
N ALA A 312 16.52 0.47 -19.27
CA ALA A 312 16.28 1.92 -19.24
C ALA A 312 14.81 2.24 -18.92
N ALA A 313 13.86 1.51 -19.50
CA ALA A 313 12.45 1.67 -19.22
C ALA A 313 12.10 1.34 -17.76
N THR A 314 12.59 0.22 -17.23
CA THR A 314 12.42 -0.18 -15.82
C THR A 314 13.01 0.85 -14.87
N LYS A 315 14.22 1.36 -15.15
CA LYS A 315 14.84 2.43 -14.36
C LYS A 315 14.00 3.71 -14.37
N LYS A 316 13.46 4.09 -15.54
CA LYS A 316 12.58 5.26 -15.67
C LYS A 316 11.28 5.07 -14.87
N ILE A 317 10.65 3.89 -14.94
CA ILE A 317 9.47 3.53 -14.13
C ILE A 317 9.78 3.66 -12.64
N GLY A 318 10.90 3.10 -12.18
CA GLY A 318 11.33 3.19 -10.78
C GLY A 318 11.50 4.65 -10.33
N SER A 319 12.21 5.46 -11.14
CA SER A 319 12.42 6.89 -10.83
C SER A 319 11.12 7.70 -10.76
N LEU A 320 10.21 7.49 -11.71
CA LEU A 320 8.91 8.18 -11.75
C LEU A 320 8.01 7.75 -10.60
N THR A 321 8.07 6.47 -10.22
CA THR A 321 7.31 5.94 -9.08
C THR A 321 7.82 6.55 -7.77
N GLN A 322 9.14 6.62 -7.60
CA GLN A 322 9.74 7.26 -6.43
C GLN A 322 9.41 8.74 -6.36
N GLU A 323 9.47 9.44 -7.50
CA GLU A 323 9.08 10.85 -7.60
C GLU A 323 7.60 11.04 -7.23
N LYS A 324 6.69 10.24 -7.81
CA LYS A 324 5.26 10.25 -7.48
C LYS A 324 5.02 10.04 -5.97
N ASN A 325 5.72 9.09 -5.36
CA ASN A 325 5.60 8.81 -3.93
C ASN A 325 6.11 9.98 -3.08
N SER A 326 7.21 10.63 -3.48
CA SER A 326 7.74 11.80 -2.76
C SER A 326 6.80 13.00 -2.83
N LEU A 327 6.17 13.25 -3.98
CA LEU A 327 5.23 14.37 -4.18
C LEU A 327 3.91 14.18 -3.43
N THR A 328 3.59 12.93 -3.09
CA THR A 328 2.38 12.57 -2.34
C THR A 328 2.66 12.28 -0.86
N MET A 329 3.92 12.38 -0.43
CA MET A 329 4.31 12.20 0.96
C MET A 329 3.72 13.34 1.81
N GLY A 330 3.01 12.99 2.88
CA GLY A 330 2.32 13.97 3.73
C GLY A 330 1.05 14.58 3.11
N SER A 331 0.58 14.11 1.95
CA SER A 331 -0.69 14.55 1.37
C SER A 331 -1.86 14.21 2.29
N VAL A 332 -2.79 15.15 2.47
CA VAL A 332 -4.05 14.88 3.18
C VAL A 332 -4.95 14.06 2.28
N VAL A 333 -5.55 12.99 2.82
CA VAL A 333 -6.53 12.20 2.08
C VAL A 333 -7.91 12.79 2.36
N SER A 334 -8.65 13.13 1.31
CA SER A 334 -10.04 13.58 1.43
C SER A 334 -10.98 12.59 0.77
N LEU A 335 -12.12 12.37 1.39
CA LEU A 335 -13.24 11.67 0.77
C LEU A 335 -13.79 12.55 -0.36
N VAL A 336 -14.10 11.93 -1.48
CA VAL A 336 -14.81 12.59 -2.59
C VAL A 336 -16.08 11.81 -2.90
N MET A 337 -17.11 12.53 -3.29
CA MET A 337 -18.36 11.96 -3.77
C MET A 337 -18.72 12.65 -5.07
N ASP A 338 -19.30 11.88 -6.00
CA ASP A 338 -19.87 12.39 -7.24
C ASP A 338 -21.35 12.03 -7.29
N ASP A 339 -22.13 12.80 -8.03
CA ASP A 339 -23.55 12.50 -8.25
C ASP A 339 -23.68 11.25 -9.13
N ILE A 340 -24.73 10.46 -8.89
CA ILE A 340 -25.00 9.27 -9.71
C ILE A 340 -25.38 9.73 -11.12
N LYS A 341 -24.54 9.39 -12.12
CA LYS A 341 -24.78 9.78 -13.52
C LYS A 341 -26.14 9.27 -14.01
N GLY A 342 -26.91 10.17 -14.62
CA GLY A 342 -28.24 9.86 -15.16
C GLY A 342 -29.36 9.86 -14.12
N GLN A 343 -29.07 10.13 -12.85
CA GLN A 343 -30.07 10.19 -11.77
C GLN A 343 -30.04 11.53 -11.05
N GLN A 344 -31.17 12.24 -11.04
CA GLN A 344 -31.34 13.45 -10.24
C GLN A 344 -31.80 13.11 -8.82
N ALA A 345 -31.28 13.84 -7.84
CA ALA A 345 -31.80 13.80 -6.47
C ALA A 345 -33.27 14.24 -6.44
N PHE A 346 -34.09 13.58 -5.63
CA PHE A 346 -35.50 13.90 -5.44
C PHE A 346 -35.93 13.56 -4.00
N ALA A 347 -37.05 14.13 -3.58
CA ALA A 347 -37.71 13.78 -2.33
C ALA A 347 -39.22 13.62 -2.53
N HIS A 348 -39.94 13.25 -1.47
CA HIS A 348 -41.40 13.29 -1.43
C HIS A 348 -41.84 14.20 -0.30
N VAL A 349 -42.97 14.90 -0.49
CA VAL A 349 -43.67 15.57 0.60
C VAL A 349 -44.14 14.50 1.58
N LEU A 350 -43.79 14.62 2.86
CA LEU A 350 -44.23 13.68 3.89
C LEU A 350 -45.51 14.19 4.55
N THR A 351 -46.61 13.46 4.39
CA THR A 351 -47.89 13.84 4.97
C THR A 351 -47.77 13.85 6.49
N ARG A 352 -47.93 15.03 7.10
CA ARG A 352 -47.73 15.25 8.55
C ARG A 352 -46.32 14.85 9.06
N GLY A 353 -45.32 14.79 8.18
CA GLY A 353 -43.95 14.38 8.53
C GLY A 353 -43.76 12.87 8.70
N GLU A 354 -44.75 12.04 8.38
CA GLU A 354 -44.66 10.59 8.52
C GLU A 354 -43.86 9.96 7.37
N TYR A 355 -42.71 9.35 7.69
CA TYR A 355 -41.78 8.79 6.69
C TYR A 355 -42.41 7.72 5.77
N ALA A 356 -43.34 6.92 6.31
CA ALA A 356 -44.04 5.89 5.56
C ALA A 356 -45.14 6.45 4.63
N ASN A 357 -45.65 7.65 4.91
CA ASN A 357 -46.77 8.26 4.20
C ASN A 357 -46.28 9.34 3.24
N LYS A 358 -45.79 8.89 2.09
CA LYS A 358 -45.22 9.74 1.03
C LYS A 358 -46.33 10.28 0.13
N GLY A 359 -46.37 11.60 0.01
CA GLY A 359 -47.16 12.33 -0.98
C GLY A 359 -46.37 12.59 -2.27
N GLU A 360 -46.61 13.76 -2.86
CA GLU A 360 -46.06 14.15 -4.15
C GLU A 360 -44.53 14.16 -4.18
N LYS A 361 -43.97 13.72 -5.31
CA LYS A 361 -42.53 13.79 -5.58
C LYS A 361 -42.15 15.24 -5.86
N VAL A 362 -41.06 15.71 -5.26
CA VAL A 362 -40.51 17.05 -5.47
C VAL A 362 -39.11 16.98 -6.07
N SER A 363 -38.83 17.92 -6.97
CA SER A 363 -37.51 18.15 -7.55
C SER A 363 -36.69 19.13 -6.71
N PRO A 364 -35.36 19.19 -6.90
CA PRO A 364 -34.53 20.20 -6.26
C PRO A 364 -34.99 21.62 -6.62
N GLY A 365 -35.04 22.49 -5.61
CA GLY A 365 -35.45 23.88 -5.72
C GLY A 365 -35.17 24.63 -4.42
N THR A 366 -35.48 25.92 -4.40
CA THR A 366 -35.30 26.79 -3.23
C THR A 366 -36.64 27.34 -2.74
N PRO A 367 -36.75 27.75 -1.45
CA PRO A 367 -37.97 28.33 -0.93
C PRO A 367 -38.39 29.58 -1.71
N ALA A 368 -39.63 29.62 -2.21
CA ALA A 368 -40.14 30.73 -3.01
C ALA A 368 -40.24 32.07 -2.25
N ALA A 369 -40.18 32.04 -0.91
CA ALA A 369 -40.18 33.23 -0.05
C ALA A 369 -38.82 33.96 -0.03
N LEU A 370 -37.78 33.36 -0.61
CA LEU A 370 -36.43 33.92 -0.69
C LEU A 370 -36.11 34.34 -2.13
N HIS A 371 -34.91 34.86 -2.37
CA HIS A 371 -34.48 35.27 -3.70
C HIS A 371 -34.52 34.10 -4.70
N PRO A 372 -34.80 34.36 -5.98
CA PRO A 372 -34.94 33.30 -6.99
C PRO A 372 -33.62 32.55 -7.21
N PHE A 373 -33.72 31.30 -7.66
CA PHE A 373 -32.56 30.51 -8.05
C PHE A 373 -31.89 31.13 -9.30
N PRO A 374 -30.54 31.21 -9.37
CA PRO A 374 -29.88 31.83 -10.52
C PRO A 374 -30.12 31.06 -11.82
N GLN A 375 -30.49 31.75 -12.90
CA GLN A 375 -30.86 31.11 -14.18
C GLN A 375 -29.75 30.25 -14.80
N ASN A 376 -28.48 30.59 -14.55
CA ASN A 376 -27.31 29.91 -15.11
C ASN A 376 -26.63 28.96 -14.10
N ALA A 377 -27.22 28.77 -12.91
CA ALA A 377 -26.68 27.84 -11.92
C ALA A 377 -27.16 26.40 -12.21
N PRO A 378 -26.31 25.38 -12.05
CA PRO A 378 -26.74 24.00 -12.19
C PRO A 378 -27.75 23.64 -11.09
N ASN A 379 -28.82 22.92 -11.42
CA ASN A 379 -29.82 22.50 -10.43
C ASN A 379 -29.35 21.28 -9.60
N ASN A 380 -28.25 21.48 -8.87
CA ASN A 380 -27.59 20.51 -8.00
C ASN A 380 -26.95 21.24 -6.78
N ARG A 381 -26.13 20.53 -6.00
CA ARG A 381 -25.48 21.08 -4.80
C ARG A 381 -24.61 22.30 -5.08
N LEU A 382 -23.96 22.37 -6.25
CA LEU A 382 -23.14 23.51 -6.63
C LEU A 382 -24.01 24.76 -6.85
N GLY A 383 -25.14 24.64 -7.55
CA GLY A 383 -26.05 25.77 -7.71
C GLY A 383 -26.73 26.18 -6.40
N LEU A 384 -27.04 25.23 -5.51
CA LEU A 384 -27.51 25.56 -4.15
C LEU A 384 -26.45 26.38 -3.38
N ALA A 385 -25.17 26.02 -3.48
CA ALA A 385 -24.09 26.78 -2.86
C ALA A 385 -23.97 28.19 -3.46
N GLN A 386 -24.08 28.33 -4.79
CA GLN A 386 -24.10 29.62 -5.46
C GLN A 386 -25.29 30.49 -5.02
N TRP A 387 -26.48 29.89 -4.88
CA TRP A 387 -27.68 30.57 -4.39
C TRP A 387 -27.56 31.00 -2.92
N LEU A 388 -27.01 30.14 -2.06
CA LEU A 388 -26.77 30.46 -0.65
C LEU A 388 -25.82 31.63 -0.49
N MET A 389 -24.73 31.65 -1.25
CA MET A 389 -23.67 32.67 -1.20
C MET A 389 -23.98 33.92 -2.05
N ALA A 390 -25.15 33.99 -2.66
CA ALA A 390 -25.57 35.11 -3.48
C ALA A 390 -25.69 36.40 -2.64
N LYS A 391 -25.40 37.55 -3.24
CA LYS A 391 -25.41 38.85 -2.55
C LYS A 391 -26.81 39.22 -2.02
N GLU A 392 -27.84 38.70 -2.69
CA GLU A 392 -29.25 38.87 -2.35
C GLU A 392 -29.64 38.10 -1.09
N ASN A 393 -28.79 37.19 -0.59
CA ASN A 393 -29.01 36.47 0.66
C ASN A 393 -28.37 37.20 1.85
N PRO A 394 -29.15 37.91 2.69
CA PRO A 394 -28.60 38.67 3.81
C PRO A 394 -28.22 37.78 5.01
N LEU A 395 -28.67 36.52 5.03
CA LEU A 395 -28.61 35.68 6.23
C LEU A 395 -27.24 35.05 6.45
N VAL A 396 -26.59 34.56 5.39
CA VAL A 396 -25.34 33.79 5.53
C VAL A 396 -24.26 34.61 6.24
N ALA A 397 -24.03 35.84 5.80
CA ALA A 397 -23.04 36.71 6.42
C ALA A 397 -23.42 37.10 7.86
N ARG A 398 -24.69 37.42 8.14
CA ARG A 398 -25.18 37.75 9.49
C ARG A 398 -25.03 36.57 10.45
N VAL A 399 -25.44 35.37 10.04
CA VAL A 399 -25.31 34.15 10.85
C VAL A 399 -23.84 33.85 11.13
N THR A 400 -22.99 33.89 10.10
CA THR A 400 -21.55 33.64 10.27
C THR A 400 -20.89 34.65 11.19
N MET A 401 -21.21 35.95 11.05
CA MET A 401 -20.65 36.98 11.93
C MET A 401 -21.19 36.90 13.35
N ASN A 402 -22.46 36.54 13.56
CA ASN A 402 -23.00 36.31 14.90
C ASN A 402 -22.31 35.12 15.59
N ARG A 403 -22.08 34.02 14.85
CA ARG A 403 -21.34 32.84 15.34
C ARG A 403 -19.90 33.18 15.69
N LEU A 404 -19.20 33.89 14.80
CA LEU A 404 -17.82 34.31 15.05
C LEU A 404 -17.73 35.27 16.24
N TRP A 405 -18.67 36.22 16.33
CA TRP A 405 -18.78 37.11 17.48
C TRP A 405 -19.02 36.33 18.77
N TYR A 406 -19.95 35.36 18.78
CA TYR A 406 -20.18 34.48 19.93
C TYR A 406 -18.90 33.74 20.34
N GLN A 407 -18.15 33.17 19.40
CA GLN A 407 -16.89 32.47 19.67
C GLN A 407 -15.79 33.37 20.25
N ILE A 408 -15.82 34.69 19.98
CA ILE A 408 -14.80 35.63 20.46
C ILE A 408 -15.25 36.36 21.73
N MET A 409 -16.53 36.71 21.83
CA MET A 409 -17.09 37.52 22.90
C MET A 409 -17.81 36.68 23.98
N GLY A 410 -18.06 35.40 23.73
CA GLY A 410 -18.76 34.46 24.61
C GLY A 410 -20.30 34.56 24.54
N LYS A 411 -20.85 35.66 24.01
CA LYS A 411 -22.30 35.86 23.79
C LYS A 411 -22.53 36.48 22.41
N GLY A 412 -23.44 35.91 21.64
CA GLY A 412 -23.80 36.41 20.31
C GLY A 412 -24.50 37.77 20.38
N ILE A 413 -24.41 38.56 19.31
CA ILE A 413 -25.23 39.78 19.14
C ILE A 413 -26.71 39.38 19.14
N VAL A 414 -27.02 38.28 18.45
CA VAL A 414 -28.23 37.47 18.64
C VAL A 414 -27.85 36.31 19.55
N GLU A 415 -28.48 36.24 20.72
CA GLU A 415 -28.17 35.24 21.75
C GLU A 415 -28.52 33.82 21.30
N THR A 416 -29.60 33.64 20.55
CA THR A 416 -29.99 32.37 19.93
C THR A 416 -29.17 32.15 18.65
N VAL A 417 -27.92 31.70 18.82
CA VAL A 417 -26.95 31.55 17.72
C VAL A 417 -27.47 30.66 16.57
N GLU A 418 -28.34 29.70 16.88
CA GLU A 418 -28.95 28.77 15.92
C GLU A 418 -30.29 29.25 15.32
N ASP A 419 -30.86 30.35 15.82
CA ASP A 419 -32.14 30.89 15.34
C ASP A 419 -32.11 32.42 15.31
N LEU A 420 -31.94 32.98 14.10
CA LEU A 420 -32.07 34.42 13.82
C LEU A 420 -33.47 34.78 13.30
N GLY A 421 -34.42 33.85 13.34
CA GLY A 421 -35.80 34.02 12.92
C GLY A 421 -36.67 34.72 13.96
N ILE A 422 -37.98 34.73 13.72
CA ILE A 422 -38.97 35.43 14.56
C ILE A 422 -39.07 34.80 15.96
N THR A 423 -38.81 33.50 16.07
CA THR A 423 -38.78 32.75 17.33
C THR A 423 -37.47 32.95 18.11
N GLY A 424 -36.43 33.48 17.47
CA GLY A 424 -35.14 33.79 18.07
C GLY A 424 -35.11 35.10 18.85
N ALA A 425 -34.01 35.32 19.56
CA ALA A 425 -33.74 36.57 20.25
C ALA A 425 -33.50 37.71 19.25
N ARG A 426 -33.93 38.92 19.59
CA ARG A 426 -33.59 40.12 18.81
C ARG A 426 -32.12 40.51 19.02
N PRO A 427 -31.43 41.01 17.98
CA PRO A 427 -30.05 41.46 18.10
C PRO A 427 -29.94 42.58 19.14
N SER A 428 -28.93 42.49 20.03
CA SER A 428 -28.62 43.57 20.97
C SER A 428 -28.16 44.84 20.25
N HIS A 429 -27.41 44.68 19.16
CA HIS A 429 -26.84 45.75 18.34
C HIS A 429 -27.07 45.44 16.85
N PRO A 430 -28.27 45.71 16.29
CA PRO A 430 -28.61 45.35 14.90
C PRO A 430 -27.67 46.01 13.87
N GLU A 431 -27.35 47.28 14.04
CA GLU A 431 -26.46 48.01 13.13
C GLU A 431 -25.03 47.46 13.12
N LEU A 432 -24.54 46.99 14.28
CA LEU A 432 -23.23 46.36 14.37
C LEU A 432 -23.21 45.02 13.62
N LEU A 433 -24.26 44.21 13.77
CA LEU A 433 -24.38 42.93 13.07
C LEU A 433 -24.41 43.15 11.55
N ASP A 434 -25.15 44.15 11.09
CA ASP A 434 -25.24 44.50 9.67
C ASP A 434 -23.90 45.00 9.14
N TRP A 435 -23.23 45.87 9.88
CA TRP A 435 -21.92 46.38 9.51
C TRP A 435 -20.87 45.26 9.42
N LEU A 436 -20.85 44.33 10.39
CA LEU A 436 -19.95 43.16 10.36
C LEU A 436 -20.25 42.25 9.17
N ALA A 437 -21.52 41.99 8.87
CA ALA A 437 -21.93 41.16 7.74
C ALA A 437 -21.49 41.77 6.39
N ILE A 438 -21.70 43.07 6.22
CA ILE A 438 -21.24 43.81 5.02
C ILE A 438 -19.72 43.75 4.92
N LYS A 439 -18.99 44.07 6.00
CA LYS A 439 -17.52 44.03 6.01
C LYS A 439 -16.96 42.65 5.68
N PHE A 440 -17.59 41.59 6.18
CA PHE A 440 -17.18 40.23 5.89
C PHE A 440 -17.33 39.88 4.41
N THR A 441 -18.46 40.23 3.80
CA THR A 441 -18.66 40.02 2.35
C THR A 441 -17.72 40.88 1.50
N GLU A 442 -17.50 42.15 1.85
CA GLU A 442 -16.55 43.05 1.17
C GLU A 442 -15.10 42.56 1.26
N SER A 443 -14.74 41.87 2.34
CA SER A 443 -13.39 41.27 2.52
C SER A 443 -13.13 40.04 1.65
N GLY A 444 -14.14 39.56 0.90
CA GLY A 444 -14.06 38.28 0.20
C GLY A 444 -14.17 37.08 1.14
N TRP A 445 -14.95 37.19 2.21
CA TRP A 445 -15.17 36.14 3.22
C TRP A 445 -13.91 35.79 4.04
N ASP A 446 -13.04 36.77 4.28
CA ASP A 446 -11.80 36.58 5.05
C ASP A 446 -12.07 36.52 6.57
N HIS A 447 -12.15 35.30 7.09
CA HIS A 447 -12.29 35.05 8.52
C HIS A 447 -11.14 35.64 9.35
N ARG A 448 -9.90 35.63 8.85
CA ARG A 448 -8.74 36.12 9.60
C ARG A 448 -8.81 37.63 9.76
N ALA A 449 -9.23 38.34 8.72
CA ALA A 449 -9.45 39.79 8.78
C ALA A 449 -10.54 40.13 9.81
N MET A 450 -11.66 39.40 9.81
CA MET A 450 -12.76 39.63 10.76
C MET A 450 -12.38 39.30 12.20
N VAL A 451 -11.65 38.20 12.44
CA VAL A 451 -11.11 37.87 13.78
C VAL A 451 -10.20 39.00 14.25
N ARG A 452 -9.25 39.45 13.42
CA ARG A 452 -8.34 40.56 13.76
C ARG A 452 -9.11 41.84 14.11
N LEU A 453 -10.13 42.17 13.32
CA LEU A 453 -11.00 43.32 13.56
C LEU A 453 -11.67 43.24 14.94
N MET A 454 -12.24 42.08 15.28
CA MET A 454 -12.94 41.89 16.56
C MET A 454 -11.97 41.95 17.75
N VAL A 455 -10.85 41.22 17.71
CA VAL A 455 -9.90 41.14 18.85
C VAL A 455 -9.10 42.43 19.06
N THR A 456 -9.02 43.30 18.05
CA THR A 456 -8.39 44.63 18.18
C THR A 456 -9.40 45.74 18.48
N SER A 457 -10.69 45.42 18.58
CA SER A 457 -11.74 46.39 18.91
C SER A 457 -11.60 46.93 20.34
N ALA A 458 -12.15 48.12 20.59
CA ALA A 458 -12.25 48.66 21.95
C ALA A 458 -13.10 47.75 22.86
N ALA A 459 -14.17 47.16 22.32
CA ALA A 459 -15.06 46.25 23.04
C ALA A 459 -14.32 45.00 23.56
N PHE A 460 -13.51 44.35 22.72
CA PHE A 460 -12.74 43.17 23.14
C PHE A 460 -11.66 43.52 24.17
N ARG A 461 -11.02 44.68 24.02
CA ARG A 461 -9.93 45.13 24.90
C ARG A 461 -10.41 45.78 26.20
N GLN A 462 -11.72 45.82 26.46
CA GLN A 462 -12.22 46.30 27.75
C GLN A 462 -11.73 45.42 28.91
N SER A 463 -11.55 46.02 30.08
CA SER A 463 -11.28 45.25 31.29
C SER A 463 -12.46 44.33 31.62
N ALA A 464 -12.15 43.08 31.99
CA ALA A 464 -13.13 42.10 32.45
C ALA A 464 -13.57 42.32 33.92
N VAL A 465 -13.01 43.34 34.60
CA VAL A 465 -13.35 43.67 35.99
C VAL A 465 -14.84 44.06 36.10
N LEU A 466 -15.54 43.33 36.96
CA LEU A 466 -16.96 43.53 37.24
C LEU A 466 -17.13 44.41 38.48
N THR A 467 -17.68 45.60 38.30
CA THR A 467 -18.08 46.50 39.40
C THR A 467 -19.59 46.34 39.68
N ALA A 468 -20.04 46.75 40.87
CA ALA A 468 -21.46 46.69 41.23
C ALA A 468 -22.36 47.44 40.23
N GLU A 469 -21.93 48.63 39.79
CA GLU A 469 -22.66 49.43 38.79
C GLU A 469 -22.78 48.73 37.43
N LYS A 470 -21.71 48.05 36.97
CA LYS A 470 -21.74 47.29 35.71
C LYS A 470 -22.64 46.07 35.81
N LEU A 471 -22.66 45.41 36.96
CA LEU A 471 -23.52 44.26 37.23
C LEU A 471 -24.99 44.67 37.26
N GLU A 472 -25.31 45.83 37.85
CA GLU A 472 -26.67 46.37 37.90
C GLU A 472 -27.20 46.75 36.50
N LYS A 473 -26.37 47.44 35.70
CA LYS A 473 -26.79 47.94 34.38
C LYS A 473 -26.75 46.89 33.26
N ASP A 474 -25.83 45.93 33.35
CA ASP A 474 -25.57 44.96 32.29
C ASP A 474 -25.13 43.61 32.87
N PRO A 475 -26.03 42.91 33.59
CA PRO A 475 -25.70 41.67 34.29
C PRO A 475 -25.17 40.58 33.36
N GLU A 476 -25.72 40.51 32.14
CA GLU A 476 -25.41 39.50 31.13
C GLU A 476 -24.31 39.90 30.14
N ASN A 477 -23.65 41.05 30.36
CA ASN A 477 -22.71 41.67 29.42
C ASN A 477 -23.26 41.86 27.99
N ARG A 478 -24.58 42.02 27.85
CA ARG A 478 -25.28 42.19 26.57
C ARG A 478 -24.97 43.53 25.92
N LEU A 479 -24.70 44.56 26.73
CA LEU A 479 -24.30 45.90 26.28
C LEU A 479 -22.78 46.04 26.11
N LEU A 480 -22.02 44.95 26.30
CA LEU A 480 -20.56 44.94 26.18
C LEU A 480 -19.89 45.93 27.15
N SER A 481 -20.41 46.02 28.38
CA SER A 481 -19.91 46.91 29.44
C SER A 481 -18.56 46.48 30.05
N ARG A 482 -18.11 45.27 29.73
CA ARG A 482 -16.84 44.68 30.18
C ARG A 482 -16.28 43.70 29.15
N GLY A 483 -15.00 43.39 29.28
CA GLY A 483 -14.30 42.42 28.43
C GLY A 483 -14.94 41.02 28.49
N PRO A 484 -14.83 40.23 27.40
CA PRO A 484 -15.45 38.91 27.33
C PRO A 484 -14.80 37.93 28.32
N ARG A 485 -15.61 37.04 28.89
CA ARG A 485 -15.14 35.95 29.76
C ARG A 485 -15.71 34.65 29.23
N GLN A 486 -14.83 33.79 28.73
CA GLN A 486 -15.21 32.49 28.19
C GLN A 486 -14.88 31.39 29.17
N ARG A 487 -15.76 30.40 29.24
CA ARG A 487 -15.46 29.13 29.89
C ARG A 487 -14.67 28.30 28.89
N LEU A 488 -13.61 27.63 29.35
CA LEU A 488 -12.89 26.66 28.53
C LEU A 488 -13.79 25.43 28.31
N ASP A 489 -13.82 24.94 27.08
CA ASP A 489 -14.51 23.69 26.73
C ASP A 489 -13.83 22.48 27.39
N ALA A 490 -14.58 21.41 27.59
CA ALA A 490 -14.10 20.22 28.31
C ALA A 490 -12.89 19.56 27.62
N GLU A 491 -12.85 19.62 26.30
CA GLU A 491 -11.76 19.14 25.45
C GLU A 491 -10.48 19.94 25.67
N VAL A 492 -10.59 21.27 25.77
CA VAL A 492 -9.45 22.16 26.04
C VAL A 492 -8.91 21.95 27.45
N ILE A 493 -9.77 21.62 28.42
CA ILE A 493 -9.35 21.29 29.79
C ILE A 493 -8.64 19.91 29.83
N ARG A 494 -9.06 18.96 29.00
CA ARG A 494 -8.51 17.60 28.95
C ARG A 494 -7.15 17.52 28.25
N ASP A 495 -6.95 18.33 27.21
CA ASP A 495 -5.74 18.30 26.37
C ASP A 495 -4.60 19.22 26.89
N GLN A 496 -4.80 19.87 28.05
CA GLN A 496 -3.74 20.49 28.86
C GLN A 496 -3.03 19.44 29.71
#